data_AF-A0AA36MY34-F1
#
_entry.id   AF-A0AA36MY34-F1
#
_cell.length_a   1.000
_cell.length_b   1.000
_cell.length_c   1.000
_cell.angle_alpha   90.00
_cell.angle_beta   90.00
_cell.angle_gamma   90.00
#
_symmetry.space_group_name_H-M   'P 1'
#
loop_
_entity.id
_entity.type
_entity.pdbx_description
1 polymer ?
#
loop_
_entity_poly.entity_id
_entity_poly.type
_entity_poly.pdbx_seq_one_letter_code
_entity_poly.pdbx_strand_id
1 'polypeptide(L)'
;MDWFLDKELTSLPWYFESDDGSKCRTIVRSPLSREIQEKTVTNYMVRMRREGLSQRVAGEAVMKWRSEARSFPLHAGAFNHRAESFYRCHDEMVSGGVVNPYIQSVLDKGLTRIPVLHWGTSDKVFSKLIKVMNRYHDGSGDSFVEYFQESLDLESEWKAHAVKARITSHNPRYAQLQQDFILAASKSANFSGFFSCWEHYKDTLALVHTLVRLGVKDKFIQWANKNVSFLEDAMTPQKVITMMHSITLLVLGNTRKYYSRKLQSIIVMEALKFTVPRQL
;
A
#
# COMPACT_ATOMS: atom_id res chain seq x y z
N MET A 1 13.17 -31.90 2.52
CA MET A 1 13.30 -30.49 2.95
C MET A 1 12.06 -29.81 2.44
N ASP A 2 10.97 -29.89 3.21
CA ASP A 2 9.63 -29.55 2.73
C ASP A 2 9.36 -28.06 2.96
N TRP A 3 9.85 -27.21 2.06
CA TRP A 3 9.63 -25.77 2.11
C TRP A 3 8.16 -25.38 1.90
N PHE A 4 7.34 -26.33 1.41
CA PHE A 4 5.95 -26.15 1.00
C PHE A 4 5.01 -27.18 1.64
N LEU A 5 5.09 -27.44 2.95
CA LEU A 5 3.95 -28.04 3.65
C LEU A 5 2.85 -26.98 3.79
N ASP A 6 2.26 -26.62 2.64
CA ASP A 6 1.06 -25.82 2.48
C ASP A 6 -0.09 -26.60 3.13
N LYS A 7 -0.28 -26.39 4.43
CA LYS A 7 -1.57 -26.72 5.03
C LYS A 7 -2.52 -25.61 4.64
N GLU A 8 -3.28 -25.82 3.57
CA GLU A 8 -4.48 -25.05 3.35
C GLU A 8 -5.36 -25.23 4.60
N LEU A 9 -5.60 -24.14 5.32
CA LEU A 9 -6.51 -24.19 6.45
C LEU A 9 -7.93 -24.32 5.88
N THR A 10 -8.58 -25.44 6.18
CA THR A 10 -9.99 -25.70 5.79
C THR A 10 -10.90 -24.58 6.29
N SER A 11 -10.63 -24.12 7.51
CA SER A 11 -11.22 -22.91 8.09
C SER A 11 -10.24 -22.22 9.03
N LEU A 12 -10.35 -20.90 9.13
CA LEU A 12 -9.62 -20.04 10.06
C LEU A 12 -10.65 -19.21 10.84
N PRO A 13 -10.73 -19.37 12.17
CA PRO A 13 -11.61 -18.55 12.97
C PRO A 13 -11.12 -17.10 12.99
N TRP A 14 -12.03 -16.15 13.16
CA TRP A 14 -11.66 -14.74 13.23
C TRP A 14 -10.95 -14.35 14.53
N TYR A 15 -11.23 -15.09 15.60
CA TYR A 15 -10.62 -14.91 16.91
C TYR A 15 -10.01 -16.22 17.39
N PHE A 16 -8.95 -16.11 18.19
CA PHE A 16 -8.39 -17.21 18.97
C PHE A 16 -8.41 -16.80 20.45
N GLU A 17 -8.43 -17.80 21.32
CA GLU A 17 -8.32 -17.59 22.76
C GLU A 17 -6.85 -17.61 23.15
N SER A 18 -6.40 -16.57 23.84
CA SER A 18 -5.03 -16.52 24.37
C SER A 18 -4.95 -17.19 25.74
N ASP A 19 -3.74 -17.37 26.27
CA ASP A 19 -3.51 -18.12 27.52
C ASP A 19 -4.23 -17.53 28.74
N ASP A 20 -4.58 -16.23 28.71
CA ASP A 20 -5.34 -15.54 29.76
C ASP A 20 -6.88 -15.63 29.58
N GLY A 21 -7.36 -16.38 28.58
CA GLY A 21 -8.77 -16.51 28.23
C GLY A 21 -9.33 -15.34 27.40
N SER A 22 -8.52 -14.34 27.07
CA SER A 22 -8.96 -13.22 26.23
C SER A 22 -9.08 -13.60 24.77
N LYS A 23 -10.11 -13.06 24.10
CA LYS A 23 -10.32 -13.22 22.65
C LYS A 23 -9.41 -12.26 21.89
N CYS A 24 -8.45 -12.82 21.15
CA CYS A 24 -7.52 -12.08 20.32
C CYS A 24 -7.84 -12.25 18.83
N ARG A 25 -7.49 -11.25 18.00
CA ARG A 25 -7.66 -11.31 16.55
C ARG A 25 -6.73 -12.37 15.95
N THR A 26 -7.27 -13.34 15.22
CA THR A 26 -6.49 -14.38 14.53
C THR A 26 -5.68 -13.83 13.35
N ILE A 27 -6.10 -12.72 12.77
CA ILE A 27 -5.48 -12.13 11.59
C ILE A 27 -5.07 -10.70 11.92
N VAL A 28 -3.86 -10.34 11.52
CA VAL A 28 -3.44 -8.94 11.51
C VAL A 28 -2.88 -8.57 10.14
N ARG A 29 -2.77 -7.27 9.89
CA ARG A 29 -2.04 -6.73 8.75
C ARG A 29 -0.56 -7.15 8.80
N SER A 30 -0.03 -7.67 7.70
CA SER A 30 1.43 -7.84 7.56
C SER A 30 2.14 -6.49 7.66
N PRO A 31 3.30 -6.39 8.34
CA PRO A 31 4.11 -5.17 8.32
C PRO A 31 4.60 -4.80 6.91
N LEU A 32 4.59 -5.75 5.97
CA LEU A 32 4.95 -5.55 4.56
C LEU A 32 3.79 -5.02 3.70
N SER A 33 2.56 -5.04 4.21
CA SER A 33 1.41 -4.49 3.51
C SER A 33 1.37 -2.98 3.69
N ARG A 34 0.81 -2.27 2.70
CA ARG A 34 0.55 -0.83 2.80
C ARG A 34 -0.33 -0.48 4.01
N GLU A 35 -0.31 0.78 4.41
CA GLU A 35 -1.22 1.29 5.43
C GLU A 35 -2.69 1.00 5.08
N ILE A 36 -3.52 0.87 6.11
CA ILE A 36 -4.94 0.61 5.94
C ILE A 36 -5.58 1.83 5.27
N GLN A 37 -6.29 1.57 4.18
CA GLN A 37 -7.12 2.56 3.53
C GLN A 37 -8.48 2.60 4.24
N GLU A 38 -8.65 3.58 5.12
CA GLU A 38 -9.84 3.71 5.99
C GLU A 38 -11.14 3.77 5.18
N LYS A 39 -11.10 4.42 4.02
CA LYS A 39 -12.23 4.44 3.08
C LYS A 39 -12.56 3.04 2.54
N THR A 40 -11.55 2.27 2.12
CA THR A 40 -11.73 0.88 1.66
C THR A 40 -12.30 0.00 2.76
N VAL A 41 -11.82 0.17 4.01
CA VAL A 41 -12.36 -0.52 5.17
C VAL A 41 -13.84 -0.17 5.36
N THR A 42 -14.19 1.11 5.30
CA THR A 42 -15.57 1.58 5.45
C THR A 42 -16.49 1.02 4.37
N ASN A 43 -16.06 1.03 3.11
CA ASN A 43 -16.82 0.47 2.00
C ASN A 43 -17.06 -1.04 2.18
N TYR A 44 -16.05 -1.78 2.62
CA TYR A 44 -16.19 -3.20 2.93
C TYR A 44 -17.07 -3.43 4.17
N MET A 45 -17.06 -2.56 5.18
CA MET A 45 -17.98 -2.64 6.33
C MET A 45 -19.43 -2.53 5.88
N VAL A 46 -19.76 -1.53 5.05
CA VAL A 46 -21.11 -1.35 4.49
C VAL A 46 -21.55 -2.60 3.73
N ARG A 47 -20.69 -3.12 2.85
CA ARG A 47 -20.99 -4.34 2.09
C ARG A 47 -21.20 -5.54 3.00
N MET A 48 -20.33 -5.72 3.99
CA MET A 48 -20.38 -6.87 4.90
C MET A 48 -21.65 -6.89 5.74
N ARG A 49 -22.15 -5.72 6.17
CA ARG A 49 -23.43 -5.60 6.88
C ARG A 49 -24.65 -5.93 6.03
N ARG A 50 -24.55 -5.81 4.71
CA ARG A 50 -25.65 -6.05 3.75
C ARG A 50 -25.66 -7.47 3.20
N GLU A 51 -24.47 -8.03 2.95
CA GLU A 51 -24.31 -9.24 2.14
C GLU A 51 -23.45 -10.31 2.85
N GLY A 52 -22.83 -10.00 3.99
CA GLY A 52 -21.80 -10.83 4.61
C GLY A 52 -20.48 -10.80 3.82
N LEU A 53 -19.72 -11.88 3.89
CA LEU A 53 -18.41 -11.98 3.24
C LEU A 53 -18.44 -12.95 2.06
N SER A 54 -18.28 -12.41 0.84
CA SER A 54 -18.05 -13.22 -0.37
C SER A 54 -16.56 -13.35 -0.65
N GLN A 55 -16.01 -14.58 -0.57
CA GLN A 55 -14.63 -14.88 -0.93
C GLN A 55 -14.43 -15.09 -2.44
N ARG A 56 -15.44 -15.62 -3.16
CA ARG A 56 -15.31 -16.06 -4.56
C ARG A 56 -15.06 -14.93 -5.57
N VAL A 57 -15.68 -13.78 -5.36
CA VAL A 57 -15.59 -12.62 -6.29
C VAL A 57 -14.34 -11.77 -6.00
N ALA A 58 -13.66 -12.07 -4.89
CA ALA A 58 -12.97 -11.04 -4.15
C ALA A 58 -11.45 -11.35 -4.02
N GLY A 59 -10.98 -12.41 -4.66
CA GLY A 59 -9.61 -12.91 -4.54
C GLY A 59 -9.40 -13.75 -3.27
N GLU A 60 -8.53 -14.76 -3.36
CA GLU A 60 -8.20 -15.64 -2.24
C GLU A 60 -7.34 -14.92 -1.20
N ALA A 61 -7.61 -15.21 0.07
CA ALA A 61 -6.85 -14.64 1.18
C ALA A 61 -5.53 -15.39 1.34
N VAL A 62 -4.38 -14.72 1.15
CA VAL A 62 -3.08 -15.29 1.51
C VAL A 62 -2.59 -14.75 2.84
N MET A 63 -2.13 -15.67 3.68
CA MET A 63 -1.56 -15.41 4.99
C MET A 63 -0.12 -15.94 5.08
N LYS A 64 0.63 -15.48 6.08
CA LYS A 64 1.94 -16.03 6.44
C LYS A 64 2.01 -16.28 7.94
N TRP A 65 2.54 -17.44 8.34
CA TRP A 65 2.86 -17.73 9.74
C TRP A 65 3.93 -16.76 10.26
N ARG A 66 3.78 -16.28 11.50
CA ARG A 66 4.74 -15.33 12.08
C ARG A 66 6.02 -16.00 12.57
N SER A 67 5.91 -17.26 12.99
CA SER A 67 6.97 -17.99 13.66
C SER A 67 6.91 -19.48 13.33
N GLU A 68 7.98 -20.18 13.67
CA GLU A 68 8.08 -21.63 13.55
C GLU A 68 7.03 -22.39 14.35
N ALA A 69 6.59 -21.82 15.47
CA ALA A 69 5.53 -22.38 16.31
C ALA A 69 4.17 -22.43 15.61
N ARG A 70 4.00 -21.78 14.44
CA ARG A 70 2.73 -21.71 13.69
C ARG A 70 1.58 -21.24 14.60
N SER A 71 1.86 -20.24 15.41
CA SER A 71 0.90 -19.65 16.35
C SER A 71 0.14 -18.49 15.70
N PHE A 72 -1.04 -18.20 16.24
CA PHE A 72 -1.78 -16.99 15.92
C PHE A 72 -1.17 -15.76 16.62
N PRO A 73 -1.37 -14.55 16.07
CA PRO A 73 -2.09 -14.25 14.82
C PRO A 73 -1.28 -14.53 13.54
N LEU A 74 -1.95 -14.65 12.41
CA LEU A 74 -1.36 -14.69 11.07
C LEU A 74 -1.11 -13.29 10.50
N HIS A 75 -0.12 -13.15 9.61
CA HIS A 75 0.10 -11.95 8.81
C HIS A 75 -0.68 -12.01 7.49
N ALA A 76 -1.63 -11.08 7.31
CA ALA A 76 -2.42 -10.94 6.08
C ALA A 76 -1.65 -10.23 4.98
N GLY A 77 -1.59 -10.88 3.80
CA GLY A 77 -1.03 -10.32 2.58
C GLY A 77 -2.05 -9.49 1.80
N ALA A 78 -3.03 -10.13 1.15
CA ALA A 78 -4.02 -9.48 0.28
C ALA A 78 -5.43 -9.34 0.86
N PHE A 79 -5.61 -9.58 2.17
CA PHE A 79 -6.92 -9.57 2.82
C PHE A 79 -7.04 -8.58 3.99
N ASN A 80 -6.02 -7.73 4.19
CA ASN A 80 -5.88 -6.85 5.34
C ASN A 80 -7.10 -5.91 5.55
N HIS A 81 -7.58 -5.24 4.49
CA HIS A 81 -8.69 -4.30 4.62
C HIS A 81 -10.00 -5.00 5.01
N ARG A 82 -10.27 -6.19 4.45
CA ARG A 82 -11.49 -6.94 4.76
C ARG A 82 -11.47 -7.55 6.15
N ALA A 83 -10.30 -8.02 6.59
CA ALA A 83 -10.14 -8.47 7.96
C ALA A 83 -10.43 -7.33 8.94
N GLU A 84 -9.87 -6.13 8.69
CA GLU A 84 -10.15 -4.96 9.50
C GLU A 84 -11.64 -4.56 9.47
N SER A 85 -12.28 -4.58 8.30
CA SER A 85 -13.72 -4.32 8.19
C SER A 85 -14.56 -5.29 8.99
N PHE A 86 -14.23 -6.59 8.97
CA PHE A 86 -14.92 -7.58 9.77
C PHE A 86 -14.79 -7.27 11.27
N TYR A 87 -13.55 -7.07 11.75
CA TYR A 87 -13.31 -6.80 13.16
C TYR A 87 -14.09 -5.58 13.65
N ARG A 88 -14.07 -4.49 12.89
CA ARG A 88 -14.82 -3.27 13.24
C ARG A 88 -16.34 -3.47 13.21
N CYS A 89 -16.88 -4.16 12.20
CA CYS A 89 -18.30 -4.49 12.17
C CYS A 89 -18.73 -5.34 13.36
N HIS A 90 -17.90 -6.30 13.76
CA HIS A 90 -18.17 -7.17 14.90
C HIS A 90 -18.08 -6.38 16.23
N ASP A 91 -17.06 -5.54 16.40
CA ASP A 91 -16.90 -4.70 17.59
C ASP A 91 -18.09 -3.74 17.77
N GLU A 92 -18.58 -3.13 16.68
CA GLU A 92 -19.80 -2.31 16.68
C GLU A 92 -21.06 -3.13 17.00
N MET A 93 -21.19 -4.35 16.46
CA MET A 93 -22.31 -5.24 16.74
C MET A 93 -22.38 -5.60 18.24
N VAL A 94 -21.23 -5.90 18.85
CA VAL A 94 -21.12 -6.24 20.28
C VAL A 94 -21.41 -5.01 21.15
N SER A 95 -20.77 -3.88 20.87
CA SER A 95 -20.92 -2.65 21.67
C SER A 95 -22.31 -2.02 21.56
N GLY A 96 -22.95 -2.10 20.39
CA GLY A 96 -24.28 -1.56 20.15
C GLY A 96 -25.42 -2.48 20.57
N GLY A 97 -25.14 -3.76 20.88
CA GLY A 97 -26.14 -4.75 21.28
C GLY A 97 -27.14 -5.16 20.18
N VAL A 98 -26.91 -4.75 18.94
CA VAL A 98 -27.78 -5.06 17.79
C VAL A 98 -27.09 -6.10 16.94
N VAL A 99 -27.64 -7.33 16.92
CA VAL A 99 -27.10 -8.44 16.12
C VAL A 99 -27.40 -8.21 14.65
N ASN A 100 -26.35 -8.15 13.82
CA ASN A 100 -26.48 -8.20 12.38
C ASN A 100 -26.30 -9.67 11.92
N PRO A 101 -27.32 -10.30 11.31
CA PRO A 101 -27.27 -11.73 10.96
C PRO A 101 -26.18 -12.07 9.93
N TYR A 102 -25.82 -11.12 9.06
CA TYR A 102 -24.74 -11.32 8.10
C TYR A 102 -23.38 -11.31 8.78
N ILE A 103 -23.15 -10.38 9.71
CA ILE A 103 -21.89 -10.34 10.48
C ILE A 103 -21.76 -11.58 11.37
N GLN A 104 -22.84 -11.98 12.03
CA GLN A 104 -22.87 -13.21 12.83
C GLN A 104 -22.57 -14.45 11.97
N SER A 105 -23.18 -14.57 10.79
CA SER A 105 -22.89 -15.67 9.87
C SER A 105 -21.42 -15.70 9.43
N VAL A 106 -20.81 -14.54 9.19
CA VAL A 106 -19.38 -14.44 8.86
C VAL A 106 -18.49 -14.84 10.04
N LEU A 107 -18.88 -14.46 11.26
CA LEU A 107 -18.19 -14.87 12.49
C LEU A 107 -18.21 -16.40 12.64
N ASP A 108 -19.40 -17.00 12.56
CA ASP A 108 -19.62 -18.43 12.80
C ASP A 108 -18.90 -19.30 11.77
N LYS A 109 -18.88 -18.86 10.51
CA LYS A 109 -18.25 -19.60 9.41
C LYS A 109 -16.72 -19.52 9.45
N GLY A 110 -16.17 -18.42 9.93
CA GLY A 110 -14.75 -18.10 9.75
C GLY A 110 -14.38 -17.85 8.28
N LEU A 111 -13.07 -17.77 8.01
CA LEU A 111 -12.54 -17.72 6.65
C LEU A 111 -12.24 -19.14 6.16
N THR A 112 -12.65 -19.46 4.94
CA THR A 112 -12.36 -20.76 4.31
C THR A 112 -11.33 -20.64 3.20
N ARG A 113 -10.64 -21.73 2.85
CA ARG A 113 -9.70 -21.82 1.71
C ARG A 113 -8.60 -20.77 1.77
N ILE A 114 -7.80 -20.83 2.82
CA ILE A 114 -6.76 -19.84 3.08
C ILE A 114 -5.40 -20.50 2.86
N PRO A 115 -4.72 -20.18 1.74
CA PRO A 115 -3.30 -20.47 1.62
C PRO A 115 -2.53 -19.73 2.73
N VAL A 116 -1.83 -20.50 3.57
CA VAL A 116 -0.96 -19.98 4.63
C VAL A 116 0.48 -20.38 4.34
N LEU A 117 1.30 -19.38 3.99
CA LEU A 117 2.71 -19.56 3.70
C LEU A 117 3.50 -19.91 4.96
N HIS A 118 4.54 -20.71 4.77
CA HIS A 118 5.50 -21.07 5.81
C HIS A 118 6.16 -19.81 6.42
N TRP A 119 6.47 -19.85 7.72
CA TRP A 119 7.08 -18.73 8.44
C TRP A 119 8.43 -18.31 7.84
N GLY A 120 9.21 -19.29 7.37
CA GLY A 120 10.50 -19.10 6.74
C GLY A 120 10.43 -18.51 5.32
N THR A 121 9.23 -18.31 4.76
CA THR A 121 9.08 -17.61 3.48
C THR A 121 9.68 -16.22 3.59
N SER A 122 10.70 -15.91 2.78
CA SER A 122 11.36 -14.61 2.87
C SER A 122 10.39 -13.44 2.67
N ASP A 123 10.61 -12.33 3.38
CA ASP A 123 9.78 -11.14 3.27
C ASP A 123 9.80 -10.54 1.86
N LYS A 124 10.92 -10.72 1.13
CA LYS A 124 11.01 -10.33 -0.29
C LYS A 124 10.01 -11.09 -1.15
N VAL A 125 9.95 -12.43 -1.00
CA VAL A 125 9.00 -13.27 -1.74
C VAL A 125 7.57 -12.93 -1.33
N PHE A 126 7.30 -12.81 -0.02
CA PHE A 126 5.96 -12.50 0.46
C PHE A 126 5.47 -11.12 -0.01
N SER A 127 6.32 -10.09 0.05
CA SER A 127 6.00 -8.76 -0.48
C SER A 127 5.72 -8.79 -1.98
N LYS A 128 6.51 -9.55 -2.76
CA LYS A 128 6.26 -9.69 -4.20
C LYS A 128 4.95 -10.41 -4.49
N LEU A 129 4.61 -11.44 -3.73
CA LEU A 129 3.34 -12.14 -3.84
C LEU A 129 2.16 -11.19 -3.55
N ILE A 130 2.22 -10.41 -2.48
CA ILE A 130 1.21 -9.40 -2.14
C ILE A 130 1.01 -8.44 -3.32
N LYS A 131 2.11 -7.93 -3.89
CA LYS A 131 2.06 -7.04 -5.06
C LYS A 131 1.38 -7.71 -6.26
N VAL A 132 1.79 -8.93 -6.61
CA VAL A 132 1.21 -9.68 -7.73
C VAL A 132 -0.28 -9.91 -7.53
N MET A 133 -0.69 -10.32 -6.34
CA MET A 133 -2.11 -10.58 -6.06
C MET A 133 -2.95 -9.30 -6.08
N ASN A 134 -2.41 -8.19 -5.58
CA ASN A 134 -3.10 -6.91 -5.68
C ASN A 134 -3.20 -6.42 -7.14
N ARG A 135 -2.30 -6.83 -8.05
CA ARG A 135 -2.40 -6.50 -9.48
C ARG A 135 -3.55 -7.22 -10.19
N TYR A 136 -3.94 -8.42 -9.75
CA TYR A 136 -5.05 -9.19 -10.34
C TYR A 136 -6.43 -8.52 -10.16
N HIS A 137 -6.53 -7.47 -9.35
CA HIS A 137 -7.71 -6.65 -9.21
C HIS A 137 -7.56 -5.34 -10.00
N ASP A 138 -7.42 -5.43 -11.32
CA ASP A 138 -7.43 -4.31 -12.29
C ASP A 138 -6.58 -3.09 -11.89
N GLY A 139 -5.36 -3.32 -11.39
CA GLY A 139 -4.43 -2.23 -11.03
C GLY A 139 -4.58 -1.69 -9.61
N SER A 140 -5.40 -2.31 -8.76
CA SER A 140 -5.54 -1.96 -7.34
C SER A 140 -4.25 -2.02 -6.50
N GLY A 141 -3.23 -2.68 -7.04
CA GLY A 141 -1.95 -2.92 -6.39
C GLY A 141 -1.00 -1.74 -6.42
N ASP A 142 -1.12 -0.84 -7.40
CA ASP A 142 -0.13 0.21 -7.63
C ASP A 142 -0.72 1.57 -7.26
N SER A 143 -0.07 2.26 -6.32
CA SER A 143 -0.46 3.59 -5.84
C SER A 143 0.61 4.63 -6.17
N PHE A 144 0.23 5.90 -6.34
CA PHE A 144 1.21 6.97 -6.51
C PHE A 144 2.15 7.08 -5.29
N VAL A 145 1.73 6.60 -4.12
CA VAL A 145 2.56 6.53 -2.90
C VAL A 145 3.73 5.57 -3.08
N GLU A 146 3.49 4.41 -3.71
CA GLU A 146 4.55 3.44 -4.00
C GLU A 146 5.52 3.96 -5.06
N TYR A 147 5.02 4.71 -6.04
CA TYR A 147 5.89 5.43 -6.99
C TYR A 147 6.77 6.47 -6.28
N PHE A 148 6.21 7.21 -5.30
CA PHE A 148 6.99 8.16 -4.52
C PHE A 148 8.13 7.47 -3.77
N GLN A 149 7.83 6.36 -3.09
CA GLN A 149 8.83 5.63 -2.33
C GLN A 149 9.88 4.99 -3.25
N GLU A 150 9.46 4.30 -4.31
CA GLU A 150 10.37 3.64 -5.24
C GLU A 150 11.30 4.64 -5.94
N SER A 151 10.83 5.86 -6.24
CA SER A 151 11.70 6.91 -6.81
C SER A 151 12.82 7.35 -5.86
N LEU A 152 12.53 7.46 -4.56
CA LEU A 152 13.54 7.81 -3.54
C LEU A 152 14.52 6.65 -3.31
N ASP A 153 14.03 5.43 -3.28
CA ASP A 153 14.86 4.23 -3.08
C ASP A 153 15.83 4.06 -4.26
N LEU A 154 15.34 4.23 -5.49
CA LEU A 154 16.18 4.21 -6.69
C LEU A 154 17.22 5.35 -6.70
N GLU A 155 16.86 6.55 -6.24
CA GLU A 155 17.80 7.66 -6.10
C GLU A 155 18.91 7.32 -5.08
N SER A 156 18.55 6.70 -3.96
CA SER A 156 19.49 6.26 -2.92
C SER A 156 20.46 5.20 -3.45
N GLU A 157 19.95 4.19 -4.17
CA GLU A 157 20.77 3.16 -4.82
C GLU A 157 21.73 3.76 -5.86
N TRP A 158 21.26 4.71 -6.66
CA TRP A 158 22.13 5.42 -7.61
C TRP A 158 23.25 6.18 -6.89
N LYS A 159 22.93 6.90 -5.81
CA LYS A 159 23.95 7.63 -5.02
C LYS A 159 24.99 6.68 -4.45
N ALA A 160 24.58 5.54 -3.90
CA ALA A 160 25.49 4.52 -3.40
C ALA A 160 26.37 3.93 -4.52
N HIS A 161 25.78 3.63 -5.68
CA HIS A 161 26.50 3.15 -6.85
C HIS A 161 27.52 4.18 -7.36
N ALA A 162 27.12 5.45 -7.50
CA ALA A 162 27.98 6.52 -7.98
C ALA A 162 29.19 6.73 -7.07
N VAL A 163 29.00 6.68 -5.74
CA VAL A 163 30.11 6.72 -4.76
C VAL A 163 31.07 5.54 -4.97
N LYS A 164 30.54 4.31 -5.05
CA LYS A 164 31.35 3.10 -5.24
C LYS A 164 32.12 3.11 -6.56
N ALA A 165 31.50 3.60 -7.63
CA ALA A 165 32.07 3.70 -8.97
C ALA A 165 32.91 4.98 -9.18
N ARG A 166 33.02 5.85 -8.16
CA ARG A 166 33.68 7.17 -8.25
C ARG A 166 33.15 8.05 -9.38
N ILE A 167 31.86 7.92 -9.67
CA ILE A 167 31.14 8.75 -10.66
C ILE A 167 30.70 10.03 -9.95
N THR A 168 31.13 11.18 -10.45
CA THR A 168 30.74 12.49 -9.92
C THR A 168 29.89 13.26 -10.93
N SER A 169 29.17 14.27 -10.49
CA SER A 169 28.36 15.15 -11.35
C SER A 169 29.17 15.93 -12.40
N HIS A 170 30.51 15.97 -12.27
CA HIS A 170 31.40 16.56 -13.27
C HIS A 170 31.68 15.62 -14.45
N ASN A 171 31.30 14.35 -14.37
CA ASN A 171 31.41 13.43 -15.49
C ASN A 171 30.47 13.87 -16.61
N PRO A 172 30.93 14.10 -17.85
CA PRO A 172 30.08 14.55 -18.96
C PRO A 172 28.97 13.56 -19.31
N ARG A 173 29.11 12.29 -18.90
CA ARG A 173 28.12 11.23 -19.09
C ARG A 173 27.27 10.96 -17.83
N TYR A 174 27.38 11.78 -16.78
CA TYR A 174 26.69 11.53 -15.50
C TYR A 174 25.19 11.30 -15.67
N ALA A 175 24.51 12.17 -16.42
CA ALA A 175 23.06 12.06 -16.66
C ALA A 175 22.68 10.76 -17.39
N GLN A 176 23.45 10.38 -18.42
CA GLN A 176 23.20 9.14 -19.15
C GLN A 176 23.45 7.91 -18.27
N LEU A 177 24.55 7.89 -17.52
CA LEU A 177 24.88 6.79 -16.60
C LEU A 177 23.81 6.63 -15.52
N GLN A 178 23.30 7.75 -14.98
CA GLN A 178 22.19 7.74 -14.03
C GLN A 178 20.94 7.14 -14.67
N GLN A 179 20.56 7.62 -15.87
CA GLN A 179 19.39 7.12 -16.56
C GLN A 179 19.47 5.61 -16.83
N ASP A 180 20.58 5.14 -17.39
CA ASP A 180 20.80 3.73 -17.71
C ASP A 180 20.72 2.86 -16.44
N PHE A 181 21.36 3.32 -15.35
CA PHE A 181 21.30 2.63 -14.06
C PHE A 181 19.88 2.54 -13.52
N ILE A 182 19.15 3.65 -13.48
CA ILE A 182 17.79 3.70 -12.90
C ILE A 182 16.83 2.81 -13.68
N LEU A 183 16.86 2.85 -15.01
CA LEU A 183 15.99 2.02 -15.86
C LEU A 183 16.32 0.53 -15.76
N ALA A 184 17.60 0.18 -15.56
CA ALA A 184 18.01 -1.19 -15.30
C ALA A 184 17.60 -1.66 -13.89
N ALA A 185 17.86 -0.83 -12.87
CA ALA A 185 17.55 -1.13 -11.47
C ALA A 185 16.05 -1.29 -11.23
N SER A 186 15.22 -0.42 -11.81
CA SER A 186 13.75 -0.48 -11.76
C SER A 186 13.21 -1.86 -12.18
N LYS A 187 13.82 -2.51 -13.16
CA LYS A 187 13.43 -3.84 -13.66
C LYS A 187 13.95 -5.01 -12.83
N SER A 188 14.82 -4.75 -11.85
CA SER A 188 15.42 -5.79 -11.03
C SER A 188 14.43 -6.37 -10.00
N ALA A 189 14.76 -7.53 -9.44
CA ALA A 189 13.93 -8.20 -8.44
C ALA A 189 13.71 -7.38 -7.15
N ASN A 190 14.56 -6.38 -6.88
CA ASN A 190 14.43 -5.53 -5.69
C ASN A 190 13.37 -4.43 -5.85
N PHE A 191 12.91 -4.15 -7.07
CA PHE A 191 11.98 -3.07 -7.37
C PHE A 191 10.70 -3.57 -8.05
N SER A 192 9.70 -2.69 -8.16
CA SER A 192 8.38 -3.06 -8.68
C SER A 192 8.31 -3.00 -10.20
N GLY A 193 9.25 -2.31 -10.84
CA GLY A 193 9.26 -2.08 -12.28
C GLY A 193 8.36 -0.94 -12.72
N PHE A 194 8.03 -0.01 -11.81
CA PHE A 194 7.12 1.10 -12.10
C PHE A 194 7.66 2.04 -13.18
N PHE A 195 8.99 2.21 -13.21
CA PHE A 195 9.65 3.12 -14.12
C PHE A 195 10.23 2.37 -15.31
N SER A 196 9.44 2.30 -16.38
CA SER A 196 9.89 1.84 -17.71
C SER A 196 10.41 3.00 -18.57
N CYS A 197 10.13 4.24 -18.19
CA CYS A 197 10.48 5.47 -18.89
C CYS A 197 11.21 6.44 -17.97
N TRP A 198 12.28 7.07 -18.48
CA TRP A 198 13.09 8.02 -17.72
C TRP A 198 12.30 9.25 -17.28
N GLU A 199 11.44 9.78 -18.15
CA GLU A 199 10.64 10.97 -17.86
C GLU A 199 9.67 10.74 -16.70
N HIS A 200 9.05 9.55 -16.62
CA HIS A 200 8.19 9.20 -15.50
C HIS A 200 8.94 9.19 -14.17
N TYR A 201 10.15 8.63 -14.15
CA TYR A 201 11.00 8.64 -12.95
C TYR A 201 11.39 10.07 -12.56
N LYS A 202 11.89 10.85 -13.52
CA LYS A 202 12.38 12.22 -13.29
C LYS A 202 11.27 13.13 -12.75
N ASP A 203 10.09 13.08 -13.35
CA ASP A 203 8.93 13.88 -12.90
C ASP A 203 8.46 13.47 -11.51
N THR A 204 8.40 12.16 -11.25
CA THR A 204 8.03 11.63 -9.92
C THR A 204 9.04 12.10 -8.87
N LEU A 205 10.34 11.95 -9.14
CA LEU A 205 11.38 12.36 -8.21
C LEU A 205 11.37 13.87 -7.94
N ALA A 206 11.22 14.69 -8.99
CA ALA A 206 11.17 16.14 -8.89
C ALA A 206 9.98 16.61 -8.04
N LEU A 207 8.80 16.01 -8.24
CA LEU A 207 7.62 16.23 -7.41
C LEU A 207 7.92 15.84 -5.96
N VAL A 208 8.39 14.61 -5.72
CA VAL A 208 8.62 14.11 -4.35
C VAL A 208 9.62 14.96 -3.59
N HIS A 209 10.75 15.33 -4.20
CA HIS A 209 11.73 16.25 -3.61
C HIS A 209 11.10 17.60 -3.27
N THR A 210 10.22 18.11 -4.14
CA THR A 210 9.49 19.34 -3.87
C THR A 210 8.56 19.20 -2.67
N LEU A 211 7.82 18.10 -2.57
CA LEU A 211 6.93 17.82 -1.44
C LEU A 211 7.70 17.63 -0.12
N VAL A 212 8.87 16.97 -0.16
CA VAL A 212 9.77 16.83 1.00
C VAL A 212 10.29 18.19 1.44
N ARG A 213 10.78 19.02 0.51
CA ARG A 213 11.29 20.37 0.80
C ARG A 213 10.23 21.28 1.42
N LEU A 214 8.96 21.10 1.05
CA LEU A 214 7.83 21.84 1.62
C LEU A 214 7.31 21.23 2.94
N GLY A 215 7.76 20.04 3.34
CA GLY A 215 7.27 19.34 4.53
C GLY A 215 5.81 18.86 4.38
N VAL A 216 5.39 18.53 3.15
CA VAL A 216 4.00 18.12 2.84
C VAL A 216 3.86 16.67 2.41
N LYS A 217 4.95 15.98 2.03
CA LYS A 217 4.91 14.59 1.52
C LYS A 217 4.12 13.67 2.45
N ASP A 218 4.55 13.55 3.70
CA ASP A 218 3.97 12.58 4.64
C ASP A 218 2.56 12.97 5.06
N LYS A 219 2.29 14.28 5.22
CA LYS A 219 0.93 14.79 5.49
C LYS A 219 -0.03 14.46 4.36
N PHE A 220 0.43 14.59 3.11
CA PHE A 220 -0.38 14.26 1.94
C PHE A 220 -0.63 12.76 1.83
N ILE A 221 0.38 11.92 2.06
CA ILE A 221 0.23 10.45 2.09
C ILE A 221 -0.77 10.02 3.17
N GLN A 222 -0.63 10.53 4.39
CA GLN A 222 -1.56 10.25 5.49
C GLN A 222 -3.00 10.67 5.15
N TRP A 223 -3.17 11.84 4.55
CA TRP A 223 -4.48 12.29 4.09
C TRP A 223 -5.02 11.36 2.98
N ALA A 224 -4.18 10.97 2.01
CA ALA A 224 -4.59 10.12 0.90
C ALA A 224 -5.01 8.73 1.38
N ASN A 225 -4.26 8.09 2.27
CA ASN A 225 -4.65 6.79 2.85
C ASN A 225 -6.01 6.83 3.55
N LYS A 226 -6.40 7.99 4.09
CA LYS A 226 -7.72 8.16 4.72
C LYS A 226 -8.85 8.44 3.73
N ASN A 227 -8.58 9.22 2.68
CA ASN A 227 -9.62 9.85 1.85
C ASN A 227 -9.69 9.34 0.41
N VAL A 228 -8.64 8.67 -0.07
CA VAL A 228 -8.53 8.25 -1.47
C VAL A 228 -8.85 6.76 -1.58
N SER A 229 -9.74 6.43 -2.51
CA SER A 229 -9.91 5.07 -2.98
C SER A 229 -8.87 4.83 -4.06
N PHE A 230 -7.82 4.08 -3.74
CA PHE A 230 -6.82 3.67 -4.73
C PHE A 230 -7.30 2.51 -5.61
N LEU A 231 -8.53 2.05 -5.37
CA LEU A 231 -9.21 1.00 -6.11
C LEU A 231 -10.13 1.55 -7.20
N GLU A 232 -10.24 2.88 -7.34
CA GLU A 232 -11.04 3.47 -8.42
C GLU A 232 -10.43 3.13 -9.79
N ASP A 233 -11.22 2.65 -10.73
CA ASP A 233 -10.77 2.36 -12.10
C ASP A 233 -10.15 3.60 -12.80
N ALA A 234 -10.61 4.80 -12.42
CA ALA A 234 -10.06 6.06 -12.93
C ALA A 234 -8.69 6.42 -12.34
N MET A 235 -8.23 5.73 -11.28
CA MET A 235 -6.94 5.95 -10.63
C MET A 235 -5.81 5.35 -11.48
N THR A 236 -5.23 6.15 -12.37
CA THR A 236 -3.94 5.81 -12.99
C THR A 236 -2.82 6.53 -12.24
N PRO A 237 -1.93 5.84 -11.49
CA PRO A 237 -0.89 6.47 -10.68
C PRO A 237 -0.05 7.49 -11.45
N GLN A 238 0.36 7.16 -12.68
CA GLN A 238 1.16 8.06 -13.50
C GLN A 238 0.42 9.35 -13.88
N LYS A 239 -0.87 9.26 -14.28
CA LYS A 239 -1.67 10.44 -14.61
C LYS A 239 -1.82 11.35 -13.39
N VAL A 240 -2.07 10.74 -12.22
CA VAL A 240 -2.16 11.44 -10.94
C VAL A 240 -0.86 12.17 -10.62
N ILE A 241 0.29 11.49 -10.73
CA ILE A 241 1.60 12.09 -10.51
C ILE A 241 1.86 13.26 -11.47
N THR A 242 1.55 13.10 -12.76
CA THR A 242 1.70 14.18 -13.74
C THR A 242 0.85 15.39 -13.36
N MET A 243 -0.43 15.20 -12.99
CA MET A 243 -1.29 16.29 -12.53
C MET A 243 -0.76 16.94 -11.24
N MET A 244 -0.31 16.14 -10.26
CA MET A 244 0.32 16.63 -9.02
C MET A 244 1.55 17.48 -9.31
N HIS A 245 2.39 17.04 -10.25
CA HIS A 245 3.59 17.77 -10.63
C HIS A 245 3.23 19.09 -11.30
N SER A 246 2.34 19.08 -12.29
CA SER A 246 1.88 20.29 -12.99
C SER A 246 1.24 21.30 -12.04
N ILE A 247 0.34 20.87 -11.13
CA ILE A 247 -0.31 21.80 -10.19
C ILE A 247 0.68 22.35 -9.17
N THR A 248 1.64 21.55 -8.73
CA THR A 248 2.70 22.00 -7.81
C THR A 248 3.59 23.05 -8.47
N LEU A 249 4.00 22.83 -9.72
CA LEU A 249 4.77 23.82 -10.49
C LEU A 249 3.98 25.10 -10.72
N LEU A 250 2.69 24.99 -11.06
CA LEU A 250 1.81 26.14 -11.24
C LEU A 250 1.71 26.97 -9.95
N VAL A 251 1.45 26.33 -8.81
CA VAL A 251 1.38 27.01 -7.52
C VAL A 251 2.71 27.67 -7.20
N LEU A 252 3.82 26.94 -7.27
CA LEU A 252 5.13 27.48 -6.88
C LEU A 252 5.62 28.59 -7.82
N GLY A 253 5.39 28.47 -9.13
CA GLY A 253 5.76 29.49 -10.10
C GLY A 253 5.10 30.84 -9.83
N ASN A 254 3.85 30.83 -9.36
CA ASN A 254 3.09 32.04 -9.07
C ASN A 254 3.22 32.55 -7.63
N THR A 255 3.64 31.70 -6.69
CA THR A 255 3.66 32.05 -5.26
C THR A 255 5.05 32.28 -4.69
N ARG A 256 6.11 31.80 -5.35
CA ARG A 256 7.48 31.80 -4.79
C ARG A 256 8.00 33.17 -4.39
N LYS A 257 7.61 34.24 -5.11
CA LYS A 257 8.04 35.61 -4.84
C LYS A 257 7.26 36.29 -3.71
N TYR A 258 6.01 35.89 -3.50
CA TYR A 258 5.05 36.65 -2.69
C TYR A 258 4.70 35.98 -1.36
N TYR A 259 4.82 34.66 -1.27
CA TYR A 259 4.39 33.89 -0.11
C TYR A 259 5.54 33.17 0.58
N SER A 260 5.43 33.06 1.91
CA SER A 260 6.35 32.27 2.71
C SER A 260 6.27 30.78 2.35
N ARG A 261 7.34 30.03 2.61
CA ARG A 261 7.35 28.56 2.40
C ARG A 261 6.21 27.85 3.13
N LYS A 262 5.86 28.34 4.34
CA LYS A 262 4.74 27.80 5.12
C LYS A 262 3.41 27.97 4.37
N LEU A 263 3.14 29.16 3.82
CA LEU A 263 1.91 29.39 3.07
C LEU A 263 1.91 28.61 1.75
N GLN A 264 3.04 28.54 1.03
CA GLN A 264 3.19 27.69 -0.14
C GLN A 264 2.86 26.22 0.16
N SER A 265 3.33 25.69 1.30
CA SER A 265 3.07 24.30 1.71
C SER A 265 1.57 24.04 1.90
N ILE A 266 0.82 24.99 2.47
CA ILE A 266 -0.62 24.88 2.67
C ILE A 266 -1.34 24.89 1.32
N ILE A 267 -1.01 25.83 0.43
CA ILE A 267 -1.64 25.94 -0.88
C ILE A 267 -1.37 24.69 -1.73
N VAL A 268 -0.12 24.21 -1.75
CA VAL A 268 0.24 22.96 -2.47
C VAL A 268 -0.53 21.78 -1.89
N MET A 269 -0.59 21.64 -0.56
CA MET A 269 -1.33 20.55 0.09
C MET A 269 -2.81 20.53 -0.33
N GLU A 270 -3.49 21.68 -0.32
CA GLU A 270 -4.89 21.76 -0.74
C GLU A 270 -5.06 21.49 -2.23
N ALA A 271 -4.16 22.01 -3.08
CA ALA A 271 -4.19 21.81 -4.52
C ALA A 271 -4.01 20.32 -4.90
N LEU A 272 -3.10 19.60 -4.24
CA LEU A 272 -2.86 18.17 -4.50
C LEU A 272 -4.12 17.32 -4.29
N LYS A 273 -5.00 17.69 -3.35
CA LYS A 273 -6.25 16.95 -3.12
C LYS A 273 -7.19 16.95 -4.32
N PHE A 274 -7.03 17.86 -5.29
CA PHE A 274 -7.84 17.91 -6.52
C PHE A 274 -7.27 17.05 -7.66
N THR A 275 -6.07 16.50 -7.48
CA THR A 275 -5.39 15.68 -8.49
C THR A 275 -5.67 14.18 -8.33
N VAL A 276 -6.40 13.82 -7.28
CA VAL A 276 -6.81 12.44 -6.99
C VAL A 276 -8.32 12.34 -7.10
N PRO A 277 -8.87 11.23 -7.62
CA PRO A 277 -10.30 11.00 -7.59
C PRO A 277 -10.80 11.04 -6.15
N ARG A 278 -11.72 11.96 -5.89
CA ARG A 278 -12.53 11.97 -4.68
C ARG A 278 -13.85 11.29 -5.05
N GLN A 279 -14.17 10.19 -4.40
CA GLN A 279 -15.56 9.74 -4.44
C GLN A 279 -16.37 10.62 -3.49
N LEU A 280 -17.38 11.28 -4.07
CA LEU A 280 -18.41 12.05 -3.35
C LEU A 280 -19.12 11.18 -2.32
#